data_AF-A0A212S9G6-F1
#
_entry.id   AF-A0A212S9G6-F1
#
_cell.length_a   1.000
_cell.length_b   1.000
_cell.length_c   1.000
_cell.angle_alpha   90.00
_cell.angle_beta   90.00
_cell.angle_gamma   90.00
#
_symmetry.space_group_name_H-M   'P 1'
#
loop_
_entity.id
_entity.type
_entity.pdbx_description
1 polymer ?
#
loop_
_entity_poly.entity_id
_entity_poly.type
_entity_poly.pdbx_seq_one_letter_code
_entity_poly.pdbx_strand_id
1 'polypeptide(L)' 'MARKALELAGIAAAKLQTAKNEIIAAGDPETISWALDRFREVEEMLRGVVAYDDTSPGEVEAKSEAA' A
#
# COMPACT_ATOMS: atom_id res chain seq x y z
N MET A 1 8.03 -15.29 5.77
CA MET A 1 6.92 -14.36 6.11
C MET A 1 6.84 -13.25 5.07
N ALA A 2 7.92 -12.48 4.87
CA ALA A 2 8.18 -11.53 3.76
C ALA A 2 7.49 -11.82 2.41
N ARG A 3 7.86 -12.92 1.74
CA ARG A 3 7.31 -13.30 0.42
C ARG A 3 5.80 -13.41 0.36
N LYS A 4 5.16 -13.93 1.42
CA LYS A 4 3.70 -14.09 1.48
C LYS A 4 3.02 -12.73 1.70
N ALA A 5 3.64 -11.83 2.46
CA ALA A 5 3.16 -10.46 2.63
C ALA A 5 3.25 -9.67 1.32
N LEU A 6 4.34 -9.81 0.56
CA LEU A 6 4.51 -9.20 -0.76
C LEU A 6 3.46 -9.70 -1.77
N GLU A 7 3.22 -11.01 -1.81
CA GLU A 7 2.19 -11.62 -2.67
C GLU A 7 0.79 -11.11 -2.33
N LEU A 8 0.44 -11.06 -1.03
CA LEU A 8 -0.83 -10.52 -0.56
C LEU A 8 -0.98 -9.02 -0.85
N ALA A 9 0.10 -8.24 -0.75
CA ALA A 9 0.09 -6.82 -1.10
C ALA A 9 -0.17 -6.61 -2.61
N GLY A 10 0.42 -7.45 -3.47
CA GLY A 10 0.13 -7.42 -4.91
C GLY A 10 -1.33 -7.75 -5.24
N ILE A 11 -1.90 -8.77 -4.59
CA ILE A 11 -3.32 -9.12 -4.74
C ILE A 11 -4.22 -7.98 -4.26
N ALA A 12 -3.90 -7.35 -3.13
CA ALA A 12 -4.65 -6.24 -2.58
C ALA A 12 -4.61 -5.01 -3.52
N ALA A 13 -3.45 -4.68 -4.09
CA ALA A 13 -3.30 -3.58 -5.05
C ALA A 13 -4.15 -3.81 -6.31
N ALA A 14 -4.16 -5.04 -6.85
CA ALA A 14 -4.99 -5.38 -8.01
C ALA A 14 -6.49 -5.21 -7.72
N LYS A 15 -6.97 -5.68 -6.56
CA LYS A 15 -8.37 -5.51 -6.14
C LYS A 15 -8.74 -4.04 -5.95
N LEU A 16 -7.82 -3.24 -5.40
CA LEU A 16 -8.01 -1.81 -5.21
C LEU A 16 -8.19 -1.08 -6.55
N GLN A 17 -7.42 -1.46 -7.57
CA GLN A 17 -7.56 -0.91 -8.91
C GLN A 17 -8.91 -1.26 -9.55
N THR A 18 -9.40 -2.49 -9.35
CA THR A 18 -10.75 -2.88 -9.79
C THR A 18 -11.82 -2.02 -9.13
N ALA A 19 -11.76 -1.84 -7.81
CA ALA A 19 -12.73 -1.03 -7.08
C ALA A 19 -12.72 0.45 -7.52
N LYS A 20 -11.54 1.02 -7.81
CA LYS A 20 -11.42 2.35 -8.43
C LYS A 20 -12.20 2.46 -9.73
N ASN A 21 -12.03 1.49 -10.62
CA ASN A 21 -12.69 1.49 -11.93
C ASN A 21 -14.23 1.36 -11.79
N GLU A 22 -14.70 0.50 -10.89
CA GLU A 22 -16.13 0.31 -10.62
C GLU A 22 -16.79 1.58 -10.07
N ILE A 23 -16.12 2.28 -9.16
CA ILE A 23 -16.65 3.52 -8.58
C ILE A 23 -16.67 4.65 -9.60
N ILE A 24 -15.63 4.80 -10.43
CA ILE A 24 -15.62 5.78 -11.53
C ILE A 24 -16.78 5.48 -12.50
N ALA A 25 -17.05 4.20 -12.78
CA ALA A 25 -18.15 3.79 -13.65
C ALA A 25 -19.55 4.05 -13.03
N ALA A 26 -19.68 4.10 -11.71
CA ALA A 26 -20.94 4.41 -11.02
C ALA A 26 -21.41 5.87 -11.24
N GLY A 27 -20.49 6.77 -11.59
CA GLY A 27 -20.81 8.08 -12.18
C GLY A 27 -21.28 9.19 -11.23
N ASP A 28 -21.28 8.97 -9.91
CA ASP A 28 -21.56 10.03 -8.93
C ASP A 28 -20.28 10.77 -8.49
N PRO A 29 -20.09 12.05 -8.86
CA PRO A 29 -18.82 12.74 -8.64
C PRO A 29 -18.41 12.89 -7.16
N GLU A 30 -19.36 13.07 -6.25
CA GLU A 30 -19.09 13.24 -4.82
C GLU A 30 -18.64 11.91 -4.19
N THR A 31 -19.35 10.82 -4.49
CA THR A 31 -18.97 9.46 -4.08
C THR A 31 -17.62 9.05 -4.68
N ILE A 32 -17.36 9.39 -5.94
CA ILE A 32 -16.07 9.14 -6.59
C ILE A 32 -14.95 9.86 -5.84
N SER A 33 -15.11 11.14 -5.54
CA SER A 33 -14.07 11.90 -4.82
C SER A 33 -13.77 11.31 -3.45
N TRP A 34 -14.80 11.05 -2.65
CA TRP A 34 -14.66 10.44 -1.32
C TRP A 34 -13.98 9.06 -1.38
N ALA A 35 -14.36 8.24 -2.35
CA ALA A 35 -13.81 6.90 -2.49
C ALA A 35 -12.35 6.90 -2.96
N LEU A 36 -11.99 7.81 -3.88
CA LEU A 36 -10.60 7.96 -4.34
C LEU A 36 -9.66 8.37 -3.20
N ASP A 37 -10.12 9.23 -2.29
CA ASP A 37 -9.36 9.60 -1.09
C ASP A 37 -9.11 8.38 -0.20
N ARG A 38 -10.14 7.56 0.05
CA ARG A 38 -10.01 6.31 0.82
C ARG A 38 -9.07 5.31 0.15
N PHE A 39 -9.12 5.19 -1.17
CA PHE A 39 -8.20 4.31 -1.88
C PHE A 39 -6.74 4.76 -1.78
N ARG A 40 -6.50 6.08 -1.73
CA ARG A 40 -5.14 6.62 -1.56
C ARG A 40 -4.54 6.24 -0.22
N GLU A 41 -5.33 6.32 0.87
CA GLU A 41 -4.91 5.86 2.20
C GLU A 41 -4.50 4.38 2.18
N VAL A 42 -5.26 3.53 1.47
CA VAL A 42 -4.96 2.11 1.32
C VAL A 42 -3.69 1.87 0.49
N GLU A 43 -3.46 2.62 -0.58
CA GLU A 43 -2.22 2.53 -1.37
C GLU A 43 -0.97 2.92 -0.57
N GLU A 44 -1.08 3.89 0.33
CA GLU A 44 0.01 4.27 1.23
C GLU A 44 0.32 3.16 2.24
N MET A 45 -0.70 2.55 2.84
CA MET A 45 -0.53 1.39 3.72
C MET A 45 0.12 0.20 2.99
N LEU A 46 -0.32 -0.11 1.77
CA LEU A 46 0.26 -1.19 0.96
C LEU A 46 1.73 -0.90 0.60
N ARG A 47 2.09 0.35 0.28
CA ARG A 47 3.49 0.74 0.05
C ARG A 47 4.34 0.58 1.31
N GLY A 48 3.80 0.89 2.48
CA GLY A 48 4.48 0.66 3.76
C GLY A 48 4.80 -0.83 4.01
N VAL A 49 3.88 -1.73 3.65
CA VAL A 49 4.08 -3.19 3.77
C VAL A 49 5.18 -3.68 2.82
N VAL A 50 5.27 -3.13 1.62
CA VAL A 50 6.31 -3.48 0.64
C VAL A 50 7.67 -2.90 1.04
N ALA A 51 7.72 -1.67 1.53
CA ALA A 51 8.96 -1.00 1.92
C ALA A 51 9.63 -1.59 3.18
N TYR A 52 8.83 -2.19 4.08
CA TYR A 52 9.35 -2.88 5.27
C TYR A 52 10.19 -4.12 4.96
N ASP A 53 10.12 -4.65 3.73
CA ASP A 53 10.90 -5.82 3.30
C ASP A 53 12.25 -5.43 2.67
N ASP A 54 12.42 -4.17 2.24
CA ASP A 54 13.68 -3.63 1.69
C ASP A 54 14.63 -3.09 2.78
N THR A 55 14.15 -2.90 4.00
CA THR A 55 15.02 -2.58 5.15
C THR A 55 15.48 -3.88 5.79
N SER A 56 16.59 -4.43 5.28
CA SER A 56 17.28 -5.54 5.94
C SER A 56 17.56 -5.18 7.42
N PRO A 57 17.31 -6.08 8.39
CA PRO A 57 17.55 -5.83 9.81
C PRO A 57 19.01 -5.47 10.17
N GLY A 58 19.94 -5.59 9.22
CA GLY A 58 21.38 -5.38 9.42
C GLY A 58 21.87 -3.93 9.35
N GLU A 59 21.05 -2.94 8.98
CA GLU A 59 21.51 -1.53 8.89
C GLU A 59 21.11 -0.63 10.07
N VAL A 60 20.29 -1.13 11.00
CA VAL A 60 19.90 -0.36 12.19
C VAL A 60 20.92 -0.45 13.33
N GLU A 61 21.75 -1.49 13.39
CA GLU A 61 22.80 -1.61 14.41
C GLU A 61 24.02 -0.70 14.13
N ALA A 62 24.32 -0.39 12.87
CA ALA A 62 25.51 0.40 12.53
C ALA A 62 25.41 1.91 12.87
N LYS A 63 24.22 2.42 13.20
CA LYS A 63 24.02 3.84 13.58
C LYS A 63 23.88 4.07 15.08
N SER A 64 23.82 3.01 15.89
CA SER A 64 23.78 3.13 17.36
C SER A 64 25.16 3.07 18.01
N GLU A 65 26.20 2.64 17.29
CA GLU A 65 27.56 2.48 17.83
C GLU A 65 28.52 3.63 17.47
N ALA A 66 28.04 4.64 16.73
CA ALA A 66 28.81 5.82 16.34
C ALA A 66 28.35 7.12 17.02
N ALA A 67 27.55 7.04 18.10
CA ALA A 67 27.07 8.18 18.89
C ALA A 67 27.65 8.16 20.31
#